data_AF-A0A7X6ZPP0-F1
#
_entry.id   AF-A0A7X6ZPP0-F1
#
_cell.length_a   1.000
_cell.length_b   1.000
_cell.length_c   1.000
_cell.angle_alpha   90.00
_cell.angle_beta   90.00
_cell.angle_gamma   90.00
#
_symmetry.space_group_name_H-M   'P 1'
#
loop_
_entity.id
_entity.type
_entity.pdbx_description
1 polymer ?
#
loop_
_entity_poly.entity_id
_entity_poly.type
_entity_poly.pdbx_seq_one_letter_code
_entity_poly.pdbx_strand_id
1 'polypeptide(L)'
;MISYKDLGLVNSREIFAKAMKGGYAIPAFNFNNMEQLQAIIQACVETRSPVILQVSSGARKYANQTLLRYMAQGAVEYAKELGYNIPIVLHLDHGDSFELCKSCIEFGFSTDM
;
A
#
# COMPACT_ATOMS: atom_id res chain seq x y z
N MET A 1 0.73 -7.05 17.29
CA MET A 1 0.12 -6.33 16.15
C MET A 1 1.16 -5.35 15.64
N ILE A 2 1.49 -5.41 14.35
CA ILE A 2 2.42 -4.47 13.73
C ILE A 2 1.62 -3.29 13.23
N SER A 3 1.98 -2.08 13.63
CA SER A 3 1.31 -0.88 13.14
C SER A 3 1.80 -0.55 11.73
N TYR A 4 0.89 -0.23 10.82
CA TYR A 4 1.25 0.27 9.48
C TYR A 4 2.13 1.53 9.56
N LYS A 5 2.02 2.31 10.65
CA LYS A 5 2.85 3.50 10.90
C LYS A 5 4.32 3.14 11.13
N ASP A 6 4.60 1.98 11.73
CA ASP A 6 5.97 1.51 11.96
C ASP A 6 6.66 1.12 10.64
N LEU A 7 5.87 0.86 9.59
CA LEU A 7 6.33 0.59 8.23
C LEU A 7 6.41 1.86 7.37
N GLY A 8 6.09 3.03 7.94
CA GLY A 8 6.05 4.32 7.24
C GLY A 8 4.86 4.50 6.29
N LEU A 9 3.85 3.61 6.37
CA LEU A 9 2.61 3.70 5.59
C LEU A 9 1.65 4.71 6.24
N VAL A 10 0.66 5.16 5.46
CA VAL A 10 -0.38 6.08 5.94
C VAL A 10 -1.76 5.43 5.97
N ASN A 11 -2.72 6.09 6.62
CA ASN A 11 -4.12 5.69 6.61
C ASN A 11 -4.84 6.24 5.36
N SER A 12 -5.72 5.45 4.75
CA SER A 12 -6.45 5.87 3.55
C SER A 12 -7.39 7.06 3.78
N ARG A 13 -7.95 7.21 5.00
CA ARG A 13 -8.94 8.25 5.32
C ARG A 13 -8.39 9.65 5.07
N GLU A 14 -7.14 9.89 5.41
CA GLU A 14 -6.50 11.20 5.24
C GLU A 14 -6.25 11.52 3.77
N ILE A 15 -5.80 10.55 2.99
CA ILE A 15 -5.55 10.76 1.56
C ILE A 15 -6.86 10.93 0.79
N PHE A 16 -7.92 10.18 1.13
CA PHE A 16 -9.23 10.35 0.52
C PHE A 16 -9.87 11.69 0.88
N ALA A 17 -9.72 12.16 2.12
CA ALA A 17 -10.20 13.49 2.50
C ALA A 17 -9.54 14.60 1.67
N LYS A 18 -8.22 14.49 1.41
CA LYS A 18 -7.49 15.41 0.52
C LYS A 18 -7.95 15.29 -0.94
N ALA A 19 -8.13 14.07 -1.44
CA ALA A 19 -8.59 13.80 -2.80
C ALA A 19 -9.99 14.35 -3.07
N MET A 20 -10.93 14.11 -2.17
CA MET A 20 -12.30 14.64 -2.25
C MET A 20 -12.31 16.17 -2.23
N LYS A 21 -11.52 16.80 -1.35
CA LYS A 21 -11.41 18.26 -1.29
C LYS A 21 -10.72 18.84 -2.53
N GLY A 22 -9.74 18.13 -3.07
CA GLY A 22 -8.94 18.55 -4.22
C GLY A 22 -9.53 18.21 -5.58
N GLY A 23 -10.64 17.45 -5.63
CA GLY A 23 -11.28 17.06 -6.88
C GLY A 23 -10.44 16.11 -7.74
N TYR A 24 -9.65 15.21 -7.12
CA TYR A 24 -8.82 14.24 -7.83
C TYR A 24 -9.06 12.81 -7.33
N ALA A 25 -8.65 11.82 -8.11
CA ALA A 25 -8.68 10.41 -7.75
C ALA A 25 -7.29 9.93 -7.29
N ILE A 26 -7.26 8.88 -6.47
CA ILE A 26 -6.02 8.23 -6.04
C ILE A 26 -5.91 6.90 -6.77
N PRO A 27 -4.80 6.62 -7.46
CA PRO A 27 -4.62 5.33 -8.12
C PRO A 27 -4.46 4.21 -7.08
N ALA A 28 -5.14 3.11 -7.34
CA ALA A 28 -5.01 1.87 -6.60
C ALA A 28 -4.51 0.79 -7.56
N PHE A 29 -3.31 0.28 -7.30
CA PHE A 29 -2.64 -0.68 -8.16
C PHE A 29 -2.41 -1.99 -7.42
N ASN A 30 -2.85 -3.09 -8.01
CA ASN A 30 -2.41 -4.40 -7.55
C ASN A 30 -0.92 -4.59 -7.88
N PHE A 31 -0.20 -5.23 -6.97
CA PHE A 31 1.16 -5.74 -7.24
C PHE A 31 1.30 -7.17 -6.73
N ASN A 32 2.15 -7.94 -7.42
CA ASN A 32 2.38 -9.36 -7.15
C ASN A 32 3.87 -9.70 -7.02
N ASN A 33 4.74 -8.80 -7.48
CA ASN A 33 6.19 -8.98 -7.44
C ASN A 33 6.92 -7.64 -7.27
N MET A 34 8.25 -7.71 -7.22
CA MET A 34 9.12 -6.56 -6.97
C MET A 34 9.12 -5.57 -8.14
N GLU A 35 9.14 -6.06 -9.38
CA GLU A 35 9.23 -5.24 -10.57
C GLU A 35 7.98 -4.37 -10.75
N GLN A 36 6.80 -4.91 -10.48
CA GLN A 36 5.55 -4.15 -10.46
C GLN A 36 5.59 -3.06 -9.39
N LEU A 37 6.05 -3.40 -8.19
CA LEU A 37 6.15 -2.45 -7.08
C LEU A 37 7.11 -1.30 -7.41
N GLN A 38 8.28 -1.60 -7.98
CA GLN A 38 9.25 -0.59 -8.40
C GLN A 38 8.65 0.36 -9.44
N ALA A 39 8.00 -0.17 -10.48
CA ALA A 39 7.38 0.63 -11.53
C ALA A 39 6.28 1.56 -10.97
N ILE A 40 5.44 1.05 -10.06
CA ILE A 40 4.39 1.83 -9.41
C ILE A 40 4.99 2.99 -8.61
N ILE A 41 5.97 2.69 -7.74
CA ILE A 41 6.57 3.71 -6.87
C ILE A 41 7.32 4.76 -7.67
N GLN A 42 8.09 4.35 -8.68
CA GLN A 42 8.80 5.29 -9.55
C GLN A 42 7.83 6.27 -10.22
N ALA A 43 6.78 5.76 -10.86
CA ALA A 43 5.79 6.60 -11.53
C ALA A 43 5.06 7.54 -10.55
N CYS A 44 4.72 7.06 -9.35
CA CYS A 44 4.03 7.88 -8.35
C CYS A 44 4.94 8.96 -7.77
N VAL A 45 6.24 8.69 -7.60
CA VAL A 45 7.22 9.69 -7.16
C VAL A 45 7.42 10.76 -8.23
N GLU A 46 7.62 10.37 -9.49
CA GLU A 46 7.79 11.29 -10.62
C GLU A 46 6.59 12.24 -10.78
N THR A 47 5.38 11.72 -10.56
CA THR A 47 4.12 12.48 -10.64
C THR A 47 3.70 13.14 -9.33
N ARG A 48 4.44 12.92 -8.24
CA ARG A 48 4.11 13.36 -6.87
C ARG A 48 2.70 12.95 -6.42
N SER A 49 2.26 11.78 -6.86
CA SER A 49 0.94 11.23 -6.55
C SER A 49 0.97 10.36 -5.29
N PRO A 50 -0.04 10.43 -4.40
CA PRO A 50 -0.27 9.36 -3.44
C PRO A 50 -0.64 8.05 -4.17
N VAL A 51 -0.47 6.92 -3.49
CA VAL A 51 -0.77 5.60 -4.06
C VAL A 51 -1.36 4.64 -3.05
N ILE A 52 -2.30 3.81 -3.50
CA ILE A 52 -2.79 2.64 -2.78
C ILE A 52 -2.20 1.38 -3.43
N LEU A 53 -1.33 0.69 -2.71
CA LEU A 53 -0.80 -0.61 -3.09
C LEU A 53 -1.77 -1.69 -2.63
N GLN A 54 -2.37 -2.39 -3.58
CA GLN A 54 -3.39 -3.39 -3.33
C GLN A 54 -2.83 -4.80 -3.46
N VAL A 55 -3.23 -5.68 -2.54
CA VAL A 55 -2.83 -7.09 -2.53
C VAL A 55 -4.09 -7.92 -2.45
N SER A 56 -4.30 -8.80 -3.43
CA SER A 56 -5.40 -9.76 -3.41
C SER A 56 -5.07 -10.97 -2.51
N SER A 57 -6.09 -11.74 -2.14
CA SER A 57 -5.89 -13.02 -1.44
C SER A 57 -4.96 -13.98 -2.21
N GLY A 58 -5.02 -13.97 -3.55
CA GLY A 58 -4.13 -14.73 -4.43
C GLY A 58 -2.68 -14.26 -4.37
N ALA A 59 -2.46 -12.95 -4.48
CA ALA A 59 -1.12 -12.35 -4.37
C ALA A 59 -0.49 -12.66 -3.00
N ARG A 60 -1.29 -12.64 -1.93
CA ARG A 60 -0.85 -12.96 -0.57
C ARG A 60 -0.40 -14.41 -0.40
N LYS A 61 -1.07 -15.35 -1.08
CA LYS A 61 -0.66 -16.76 -1.13
C LYS A 61 0.62 -16.96 -1.96
N TYR A 62 0.73 -16.24 -3.08
CA TYR A 62 1.89 -16.32 -3.97
C TYR A 62 3.17 -15.76 -3.33
N ALA A 63 3.12 -14.51 -2.87
CA ALA A 63 4.30 -13.77 -2.42
C ALA A 63 4.61 -13.94 -0.93
N ASN A 64 3.76 -14.63 -0.15
CA ASN A 64 3.82 -14.69 1.32
C ASN A 64 3.55 -13.33 2.01
N GLN A 65 2.67 -13.34 3.00
CA GLN A 65 2.27 -12.14 3.76
C GLN A 65 3.43 -11.38 4.42
N THR A 66 4.46 -12.08 4.90
CA THR A 66 5.61 -11.45 5.58
C THR A 66 6.47 -10.71 4.57
N LEU A 67 6.71 -11.32 3.40
CA LEU A 67 7.48 -10.67 2.34
C LEU A 67 6.74 -9.45 1.79
N LEU A 68 5.44 -9.55 1.56
CA LEU A 68 4.62 -8.41 1.11
C LEU A 68 4.68 -7.23 2.07
N ARG A 69 4.68 -7.48 3.38
CA ARG A 69 4.87 -6.44 4.40
C ARG A 69 6.21 -5.73 4.23
N TYR A 70 7.31 -6.48 4.09
CA TYR A 70 8.63 -5.90 3.91
C TYR A 70 8.83 -5.25 2.54
N MET A 71 8.15 -5.74 1.50
CA MET A 71 8.07 -5.07 0.21
C MET A 71 7.39 -3.71 0.35
N ALA A 72 6.27 -3.62 1.06
CA ALA A 72 5.58 -2.35 1.30
C ALA A 72 6.44 -1.37 2.12
N GLN A 73 7.17 -1.86 3.13
CA GLN A 73 8.14 -1.05 3.86
C GLN A 73 9.29 -0.59 2.95
N GLY A 74 9.82 -1.49 2.11
CA GLY A 74 10.84 -1.17 1.12
C GLY A 74 10.37 -0.14 0.11
N ALA A 75 9.10 -0.15 -0.29
CA ALA A 75 8.50 0.85 -1.18
C ALA A 75 8.50 2.26 -0.55
N VAL A 76 8.29 2.36 0.76
CA VAL A 76 8.38 3.63 1.49
C VAL A 76 9.82 4.16 1.48
N GLU A 77 10.80 3.31 1.77
CA GLU A 77 12.21 3.72 1.72
C GLU A 77 12.65 4.07 0.30
N TYR A 78 12.22 3.28 -0.69
CA TYR A 78 12.53 3.53 -2.10
C TYR A 78 11.96 4.86 -2.60
N ALA A 79 10.74 5.23 -2.18
CA ALA A 79 10.18 6.54 -2.50
C ALA A 79 11.05 7.70 -1.96
N LYS A 80 11.59 7.55 -0.74
CA LYS A 80 12.52 8.53 -0.15
C LYS A 80 13.83 8.59 -0.92
N GLU A 81 14.38 7.45 -1.32
CA GLU A 81 15.60 7.36 -2.13
C GLU A 81 15.45 8.05 -3.50
N LEU A 82 14.27 7.93 -4.12
CA LEU A 82 13.93 8.64 -5.36
C LEU A 82 13.73 10.15 -5.16
N GLY A 83 13.79 10.66 -3.92
CA GLY A 83 13.83 12.09 -3.62
C GLY A 83 12.48 12.72 -3.27
N TYR A 84 11.39 11.94 -3.16
CA TYR A 84 10.10 12.48 -2.73
C TYR A 84 9.28 11.46 -1.93
N ASN A 85 8.90 11.85 -0.71
CA ASN A 85 8.12 11.01 0.18
C ASN A 85 6.62 11.10 -0.15
N ILE A 86 6.14 10.28 -1.09
CA ILE A 86 4.71 10.16 -1.40
C ILE A 86 3.94 9.41 -0.29
N PRO A 87 2.66 9.72 -0.05
CA PRO A 87 1.82 8.90 0.82
C PRO A 87 1.53 7.52 0.21
N ILE A 88 1.87 6.45 0.92
CA ILE A 88 1.67 5.06 0.48
C ILE A 88 0.73 4.34 1.46
N VAL A 89 -0.31 3.72 0.92
CA VAL A 89 -1.26 2.87 1.66
C VAL A 89 -1.08 1.43 1.21
N LEU A 90 -1.07 0.48 2.16
CA LEU A 90 -1.18 -0.95 1.85
C LEU A 90 -2.63 -1.42 2.11
N HIS A 91 -3.24 -2.07 1.13
CA HIS A 91 -4.66 -2.42 1.12
C HIS A 91 -4.88 -3.90 0.77
N LEU A 92 -5.75 -4.57 1.52
CA LEU A 92 -6.25 -5.90 1.16
C LEU A 92 -7.41 -5.72 0.18
N ASP A 93 -7.23 -6.26 -1.02
CA ASP A 93 -8.24 -6.24 -2.08
C ASP A 93 -9.10 -7.51 -2.03
N HIS A 94 -10.42 -7.33 -2.06
CA HIS A 94 -11.42 -8.40 -2.02
C HIS A 94 -11.25 -9.39 -0.84
N GLY A 95 -11.21 -8.87 0.38
CA GLY A 95 -11.30 -9.65 1.61
C GLY A 95 -12.62 -10.41 1.68
N ASP A 96 -12.56 -11.74 1.63
CA ASP A 96 -13.74 -12.61 1.60
C ASP A 96 -14.22 -13.05 3.00
N SER A 97 -13.48 -12.70 4.04
CA SER A 97 -13.74 -13.16 5.40
C SER A 97 -13.17 -12.20 6.44
N PHE A 98 -13.88 -12.10 7.57
CA PHE A 98 -13.45 -11.31 8.72
C PHE A 98 -12.03 -11.70 9.19
N GLU A 99 -11.72 -13.00 9.22
CA GLU A 99 -10.42 -13.48 9.68
C GLU A 99 -9.29 -13.08 8.72
N LEU A 100 -9.56 -13.04 7.41
CA LEU A 100 -8.59 -12.55 6.44
C LEU A 100 -8.31 -11.06 6.65
N CYS A 101 -9.35 -10.23 6.77
CA CYS A 101 -9.24 -8.79 7.03
C CYS A 101 -8.47 -8.52 8.34
N LYS A 102 -8.87 -9.19 9.42
CA LYS A 102 -8.22 -9.10 10.72
C LYS A 102 -6.74 -9.48 10.64
N SER A 103 -6.41 -10.59 9.96
CA SER A 103 -5.01 -11.00 9.79
C SER A 103 -4.20 -9.97 8.99
N CYS A 104 -4.81 -9.26 8.04
CA CYS A 104 -4.10 -8.24 7.27
C CYS A 104 -3.77 -7.03 8.13
N ILE A 105 -4.74 -6.55 8.92
CA ILE A 105 -4.54 -5.47 9.89
C ILE A 105 -3.44 -5.83 10.90
N GLU A 106 -3.44 -7.06 11.43
CA GLU A 106 -2.42 -7.53 12.37
C GLU A 106 -1.00 -7.55 11.77
N PHE A 107 -0.90 -7.72 10.45
CA PHE A 107 0.33 -7.72 9.66
C PHE A 107 0.75 -6.33 9.14
N GLY A 108 0.05 -5.26 9.54
CA GLY A 108 0.43 -3.89 9.20
C GLY A 108 -0.14 -3.37 7.89
N PHE A 109 -1.21 -3.99 7.37
CA PHE A 109 -2.02 -3.37 6.32
C PHE A 109 -2.72 -2.14 6.88
N SER A 110 -2.79 -1.08 6.06
CA SER A 110 -3.43 0.18 6.45
C SER A 110 -4.96 0.11 6.33
N THR A 111 -5.49 -0.79 5.48
CA THR A 111 -6.92 -0.93 5.15
C THR A 111 -7.26 -2.29 4.52
N ASP A 112 -8.56 -2.58 4.44
CA ASP A 112 -9.18 -3.75 3.80
C ASP A 112 -10.49 -3.36 3.08
N MET A 113 -10.94 -4.20 2.13
CA MET A 113 -12.25 -4.14 1.45
C MET A 113 -12.91 -5.51 1.48
#